data_AF-A0A535LWT5-F1
#
_entry.id   AF-A0A535LWT5-F1
#
_cell.length_a   1.000
_cell.length_b   1.000
_cell.length_c   1.000
_cell.angle_alpha   90.00
_cell.angle_beta   90.00
_cell.angle_gamma   90.00
#
_symmetry.space_group_name_H-M   'P 1'
#
loop_
_entity.id
_entity.type
_entity.pdbx_description
1 polymer ?
#
loop_
_entity_poly.entity_id
_entity_poly.type
_entity_poly.pdbx_seq_one_letter_code
_entity_poly.pdbx_strand_id
1 'polypeptide(L)'
;MLALVNTPTKQTAVELRDIAEPEAAADEVIVAVQTFSLNRGELYLLKSRPEGWRPGQDIAGIVVQTAADGSGPGEGTRRMVCLGGSLLGRRVLITGAAGGVGRFAVQLAALAGAEVTGIVGRPERAAGLRELGAAAVITDIQEADGLFDLILESVGGSSLAAAVRLVAPEGTIVVFGNTSGEDTTINFQSFVGHQGARLTPFFSYLSGSPASFGIDLASLVSLIEKGKLNPQIGLEESWFRLGQTLAALRDRQVNGKVVFHTA
;
A
#
# COMPACT_ATOMS: atom_id res chain seq x y z
N MET A 1 -16.74 24.19 0.22
CA MET A 1 -16.93 22.75 -0.01
C MET A 1 -17.16 22.00 1.30
N LEU A 2 -17.86 20.85 1.23
CA LEU A 2 -17.90 19.89 2.33
C LEU A 2 -16.57 19.12 2.38
N ALA A 3 -16.01 18.90 3.57
CA ALA A 3 -14.75 18.19 3.74
C ALA A 3 -14.74 17.30 4.99
N LEU A 4 -13.98 16.21 4.92
CA LEU A 4 -13.64 15.41 6.09
C LEU A 4 -12.55 16.10 6.90
N VAL A 5 -12.79 16.31 8.19
CA VAL A 5 -11.83 16.95 9.10
C VAL A 5 -11.57 16.08 10.32
N ASN A 6 -10.33 16.13 10.81
CA ASN A 6 -9.90 15.44 12.01
C ASN A 6 -10.51 16.09 13.27
N THR A 7 -11.02 15.25 14.16
CA THR A 7 -11.63 15.64 15.44
C THR A 7 -11.10 14.76 16.56
N PRO A 8 -9.82 14.94 16.96
CA PRO A 8 -9.12 14.00 17.84
C PRO A 8 -9.70 13.95 19.27
N THR A 9 -10.45 14.97 19.68
CA THR A 9 -11.10 15.07 20.99
C THR A 9 -12.52 14.47 21.02
N LYS A 10 -13.09 14.13 19.86
CA LYS A 10 -14.45 13.59 19.74
C LYS A 10 -14.45 12.07 19.67
N GLN A 11 -15.60 11.47 19.97
CA GLN A 11 -15.80 10.02 19.90
C GLN A 11 -15.63 9.48 18.47
N THR A 12 -16.07 10.24 17.48
CA THR A 12 -15.73 10.04 16.07
C THR A 12 -14.45 10.81 15.78
N ALA A 13 -13.37 10.11 15.43
CA ALA A 13 -12.06 10.72 15.16
C ALA A 13 -12.04 11.66 13.95
N VAL A 14 -13.13 11.68 13.16
CA VAL A 14 -13.34 12.59 12.03
C VAL A 14 -14.80 13.01 11.93
N GLU A 15 -15.07 14.13 11.27
CA GLU A 15 -16.42 14.58 10.90
C GLU A 15 -16.45 15.36 9.58
N LEU A 16 -17.64 15.45 8.97
CA LEU A 16 -17.86 16.30 7.80
C LEU A 16 -18.17 17.73 8.25
N ARG A 17 -17.46 18.72 7.69
CA ARG A 17 -17.70 20.15 7.93
C ARG A 17 -17.72 20.91 6.61
N ASP A 18 -18.55 21.94 6.53
CA ASP A 18 -18.42 22.97 5.49
C ASP A 18 -17.16 23.80 5.75
N ILE A 19 -16.32 23.92 4.72
CA ILE A 19 -15.09 24.71 4.73
C ILE A 19 -15.00 25.58 3.48
N ALA A 20 -14.12 26.59 3.52
CA ALA A 20 -13.80 27.40 2.34
C ALA A 20 -13.25 26.53 1.21
N GLU A 21 -13.54 26.92 -0.03
CA GLU A 21 -12.86 26.36 -1.21
C GLU A 21 -11.36 26.65 -1.14
N PRO A 22 -10.49 25.75 -1.62
CA PRO A 22 -9.06 25.99 -1.66
C PRO A 22 -8.71 27.02 -2.74
N GLU A 23 -7.68 27.82 -2.50
CA GLU A 23 -7.05 28.67 -3.51
C GLU A 23 -5.75 27.98 -3.94
N ALA A 24 -5.59 27.71 -5.24
CA ALA A 24 -4.39 27.07 -5.77
C ALA A 24 -3.27 28.09 -6.03
N ALA A 25 -2.04 27.73 -5.67
CA ALA A 25 -0.84 28.41 -6.12
C ALA A 25 -0.57 28.21 -7.62
N ALA A 26 0.47 28.86 -8.15
CA ALA A 26 0.77 28.85 -9.58
C ALA A 26 1.12 27.45 -10.13
N ASP A 27 1.70 26.59 -9.30
CA ASP A 27 2.12 25.22 -9.58
C ASP A 27 1.14 24.15 -9.04
N GLU A 28 -0.05 24.57 -8.59
CA GLU A 28 -1.06 23.70 -8.00
C GLU A 28 -2.31 23.57 -8.89
N VAL A 29 -3.00 22.44 -8.76
CA VAL A 29 -4.29 22.19 -9.41
C VAL A 29 -5.39 22.07 -8.36
N ILE A 30 -6.62 22.45 -8.73
CA ILE A 30 -7.81 22.14 -7.94
C ILE A 30 -8.50 20.92 -8.55
N VAL A 31 -8.73 19.90 -7.72
CA VAL A 31 -9.43 18.66 -8.10
C VAL A 31 -10.78 18.60 -7.40
N ALA A 32 -11.85 18.50 -8.18
CA ALA A 32 -13.16 18.12 -7.67
C ALA A 32 -13.14 16.62 -7.36
N VAL A 33 -12.91 16.28 -6.09
CA VAL A 33 -12.80 14.90 -5.61
C VAL A 33 -14.15 14.19 -5.74
N GLN A 34 -14.18 13.10 -6.51
CA GLN A 34 -15.36 12.26 -6.68
C GLN A 34 -15.29 11.03 -5.78
N THR A 35 -14.09 10.48 -5.61
CA THR A 35 -13.84 9.38 -4.70
C THR A 35 -12.52 9.57 -3.96
N PHE A 36 -12.44 9.01 -2.76
CA PHE A 36 -11.19 8.97 -1.99
C PHE A 36 -11.08 7.65 -1.24
N SER A 37 -9.89 7.35 -0.75
CA SER A 37 -9.66 6.18 0.07
C SER A 37 -8.89 6.55 1.34
N LEU A 38 -9.21 5.86 2.43
CA LEU A 38 -8.48 5.97 3.69
C LEU A 38 -7.55 4.77 3.88
N ASN A 39 -6.34 5.08 4.28
CA ASN A 39 -5.27 4.14 4.58
C ASN A 39 -5.10 3.95 6.08
N ARG A 40 -4.57 2.77 6.47
CA ARG A 40 -4.28 2.50 7.88
C ARG A 40 -3.27 3.49 8.45
N GLY A 41 -2.30 3.93 7.65
CA GLY A 41 -1.34 4.98 8.02
C GLY A 41 -2.04 6.26 8.51
N GLU A 42 -3.12 6.66 7.84
CA GLU A 42 -3.89 7.84 8.22
C GLU A 42 -4.62 7.65 9.55
N LEU A 43 -5.08 6.44 9.89
CA LEU A 43 -5.68 6.16 11.20
C LEU A 43 -4.70 6.41 12.36
N TYR A 44 -3.39 6.23 12.13
CA TYR A 44 -2.38 6.61 13.11
C TYR A 44 -2.16 8.12 13.15
N LEU A 45 -2.17 8.78 11.99
CA LEU A 45 -2.00 10.24 11.89
C LEU A 45 -3.16 11.01 12.53
N LEU A 46 -4.41 10.51 12.46
CA LEU A 46 -5.56 11.17 13.08
C LEU A 46 -5.34 11.44 14.59
N LYS A 47 -4.57 10.59 15.27
CA LYS A 47 -4.26 10.75 16.71
C LYS A 47 -3.26 11.85 17.01
N SER A 48 -2.34 12.13 16.09
CA SER A 48 -1.24 13.09 16.29
C SER A 48 -1.45 14.42 15.57
N ARG A 49 -2.34 14.46 14.59
CA ARG A 49 -2.67 15.67 13.84
C ARG A 49 -3.67 16.54 14.60
N PRO A 50 -3.58 17.87 14.47
CA PRO A 50 -4.47 18.79 15.17
C PRO A 50 -5.92 18.67 14.68
N GLU A 51 -6.84 19.26 15.45
CA GLU A 51 -8.22 19.45 15.01
C GLU A 51 -8.26 20.28 13.70
N GLY A 52 -9.16 19.91 12.80
CA GLY A 52 -9.31 20.58 11.50
C GLY A 52 -8.33 20.12 10.43
N TRP A 53 -7.34 19.28 10.76
CA TRP A 53 -6.50 18.63 9.75
C TRP A 53 -7.35 17.76 8.81
N ARG A 54 -7.05 17.76 7.52
CA ARG A 54 -7.82 17.03 6.50
C ARG A 54 -7.11 15.72 6.11
N PRO A 55 -7.65 14.54 6.47
CA PRO A 55 -7.17 13.26 5.95
C PRO A 55 -7.58 13.05 4.47
N GLY A 56 -6.94 12.10 3.79
CA GLY A 56 -7.21 11.77 2.38
C GLY A 56 -5.93 11.79 1.54
N GLN A 57 -5.10 10.77 1.69
CA GLN A 57 -3.87 10.59 0.90
C GLN A 57 -4.14 10.10 -0.53
N ASP A 58 -5.27 9.40 -0.74
CA ASP A 58 -5.66 8.87 -2.05
C ASP A 58 -6.98 9.51 -2.49
N ILE A 59 -6.97 10.17 -3.64
CA ILE A 59 -8.16 10.78 -4.27
C ILE A 59 -8.24 10.42 -5.75
N ALA A 60 -9.45 10.37 -6.28
CA ALA A 60 -9.73 10.40 -7.71
C ALA A 60 -10.86 11.41 -7.98
N GLY A 61 -10.69 12.20 -9.03
CA GLY A 61 -11.60 13.29 -9.34
C GLY A 61 -11.21 14.01 -10.62
N ILE A 62 -11.88 15.11 -10.89
CA ILE A 62 -11.70 15.90 -12.12
C ILE A 62 -10.91 17.16 -11.79
N VAL A 63 -9.87 17.47 -12.56
CA VAL A 63 -9.19 18.77 -12.47
C VAL A 63 -10.16 19.86 -12.92
N VAL A 64 -10.53 20.76 -12.01
CA VAL A 64 -11.42 21.91 -12.27
C VAL A 64 -10.66 23.22 -12.41
N GLN A 65 -9.40 23.26 -11.95
CA GLN A 65 -8.46 24.34 -12.20
C GLN A 65 -7.07 23.74 -12.45
N THR A 66 -6.46 24.05 -13.59
CA THR A 66 -5.09 23.65 -13.93
C THR A 66 -4.06 24.60 -13.30
N ALA A 67 -2.81 24.15 -13.18
CA ALA A 67 -1.72 25.00 -12.73
C ALA A 67 -1.53 26.18 -13.68
N ALA A 68 -1.36 27.38 -13.12
CA ALA A 68 -1.22 28.61 -13.89
C ALA A 68 0.12 28.68 -14.64
N ASP A 69 1.14 27.98 -14.15
CA ASP A 69 2.47 27.90 -14.77
C ASP A 69 2.61 26.85 -15.88
N GLY A 70 1.54 26.07 -16.13
CA GLY A 70 1.53 25.01 -17.13
C GLY A 70 2.20 23.70 -16.70
N SER A 71 2.61 23.58 -15.44
CA SER A 71 3.09 22.31 -14.88
C SER A 71 1.94 21.29 -14.74
N GLY A 72 2.26 19.99 -14.85
CA GLY A 72 1.27 18.92 -14.77
C GLY A 72 1.89 17.54 -14.96
N PRO A 73 1.24 16.46 -14.50
CA PRO A 73 1.82 15.12 -14.55
C PRO A 73 1.94 14.60 -15.99
N GLY A 74 3.17 14.27 -16.41
CA GLY A 74 3.48 13.52 -17.63
C GLY A 74 3.67 12.01 -17.37
N GLU A 75 3.73 11.21 -18.46
CA GLU A 75 3.65 9.74 -18.45
C GLU A 75 4.93 8.97 -18.03
N GLY A 76 4.77 7.89 -17.24
CA GLY A 76 5.44 6.55 -17.33
C GLY A 76 6.64 6.05 -16.46
N THR A 77 6.42 5.00 -15.60
CA THR A 77 7.24 3.79 -15.13
C THR A 77 8.23 3.76 -13.90
N ARG A 78 8.48 2.68 -13.11
CA ARG A 78 7.85 1.73 -12.12
C ARG A 78 8.92 1.57 -11.00
N ARG A 79 8.64 1.54 -9.67
CA ARG A 79 9.73 1.39 -8.65
C ARG A 79 9.64 0.24 -7.64
N MET A 80 8.51 0.02 -6.95
CA MET A 80 8.49 -0.88 -5.78
C MET A 80 8.84 -2.34 -6.11
N VAL A 81 8.34 -2.87 -7.24
CA VAL A 81 8.64 -4.24 -7.71
C VAL A 81 10.02 -4.32 -8.38
N CYS A 82 10.52 -3.20 -8.91
CA CYS A 82 11.80 -3.12 -9.62
C CYS A 82 13.02 -3.17 -8.67
N LEU A 83 12.83 -2.96 -7.36
CA LEU A 83 13.91 -3.12 -6.38
C LEU A 83 14.45 -4.55 -6.32
N GLY A 84 13.64 -5.54 -6.70
CA GLY A 84 14.06 -6.94 -6.83
C GLY A 84 14.72 -7.29 -8.17
N GLY A 85 14.88 -6.33 -9.10
CA GLY A 85 15.38 -6.59 -10.44
C GLY A 85 14.40 -7.39 -11.30
N SER A 86 14.93 -8.26 -12.18
CA SER A 86 14.09 -9.18 -12.95
C SER A 86 13.54 -10.29 -12.06
N LEU A 87 12.21 -10.45 -12.04
CA LEU A 87 11.54 -11.46 -11.24
C LEU A 87 11.21 -12.75 -11.99
N LEU A 88 11.61 -12.86 -13.26
CA LEU A 88 11.32 -14.04 -14.07
C LEU A 88 11.96 -15.28 -13.44
N GLY A 89 11.11 -16.26 -13.05
CA GLY A 89 11.54 -17.50 -12.40
C GLY A 89 12.04 -17.33 -10.96
N ARG A 90 11.89 -16.14 -10.36
CA ARG A 90 12.31 -15.85 -8.99
C ARG A 90 11.22 -16.24 -7.99
N ARG A 91 11.63 -16.63 -6.79
CA ARG A 91 10.71 -16.92 -5.68
C ARG A 91 10.49 -15.66 -4.87
N VAL A 92 9.23 -15.25 -4.72
CA VAL A 92 8.86 -14.00 -4.04
C VAL A 92 7.95 -14.28 -2.86
N LEU A 93 8.35 -13.83 -1.66
CA LEU A 93 7.54 -13.92 -0.45
C LEU A 93 6.89 -12.56 -0.15
N ILE A 94 5.58 -12.54 0.09
CA ILE A 94 4.83 -11.31 0.34
C ILE A 94 4.09 -11.41 1.66
N THR A 95 4.52 -10.65 2.66
CA THR A 95 3.79 -10.51 3.93
C THR A 95 2.60 -9.57 3.77
N GLY A 96 1.56 -9.75 4.58
CA GLY A 96 0.37 -8.90 4.50
C GLY A 96 -0.36 -9.00 3.15
N ALA A 97 -0.26 -10.15 2.47
CA ALA A 97 -0.69 -10.36 1.09
C ALA A 97 -2.19 -10.04 0.86
N ALA A 98 -3.05 -10.22 1.87
CA ALA A 98 -4.47 -9.92 1.76
C ALA A 98 -4.83 -8.42 1.82
N GLY A 99 -3.88 -7.56 2.22
CA GLY A 99 -4.08 -6.11 2.33
C GLY A 99 -4.06 -5.40 0.97
N GLY A 100 -4.37 -4.10 0.97
CA GLY A 100 -4.41 -3.30 -0.27
C GLY A 100 -3.11 -3.38 -1.08
N VAL A 101 -1.96 -3.06 -0.46
CA VAL A 101 -0.65 -3.14 -1.12
C VAL A 101 -0.28 -4.59 -1.46
N GLY A 102 -0.54 -5.54 -0.55
CA GLY A 102 -0.20 -6.95 -0.73
C GLY A 102 -0.86 -7.58 -1.96
N ARG A 103 -2.15 -7.30 -2.20
CA ARG A 103 -2.88 -7.83 -3.36
C ARG A 103 -2.34 -7.29 -4.68
N PHE A 104 -1.89 -6.03 -4.73
CA PHE A 104 -1.19 -5.49 -5.89
C PHE A 104 0.19 -6.13 -6.06
N ALA A 105 0.94 -6.29 -4.97
CA ALA A 105 2.26 -6.89 -5.01
C ALA A 105 2.24 -8.34 -5.54
N VAL A 106 1.24 -9.14 -5.13
CA VAL A 106 1.01 -10.50 -5.65
C VAL A 106 0.82 -10.49 -7.16
N GLN A 107 -0.11 -9.66 -7.66
CA GLN A 107 -0.41 -9.57 -9.09
C GLN A 107 0.81 -9.10 -9.89
N LEU A 108 1.49 -8.05 -9.42
CA LEU A 108 2.64 -7.48 -10.14
C LEU A 108 3.83 -8.45 -10.16
N ALA A 109 4.09 -9.17 -9.07
CA ALA A 109 5.15 -10.19 -9.03
C ALA A 109 4.82 -11.37 -9.94
N ALA A 110 3.58 -11.87 -9.92
CA ALA A 110 3.13 -12.96 -10.79
C ALA A 110 3.18 -12.55 -12.28
N LEU A 111 2.72 -11.35 -12.62
CA LEU A 111 2.82 -10.79 -13.97
C LEU A 111 4.27 -10.62 -14.44
N ALA A 112 5.20 -10.41 -13.51
CA ALA A 112 6.64 -10.34 -13.80
C ALA A 112 7.30 -11.74 -13.94
N GLY A 113 6.52 -12.82 -13.80
CA GLY A 113 6.98 -14.20 -13.97
C GLY A 113 7.56 -14.82 -12.70
N ALA A 114 7.28 -14.25 -11.52
CA ALA A 114 7.69 -14.82 -10.24
C ALA A 114 6.80 -15.98 -9.80
N GLU A 115 7.38 -16.89 -9.01
CA GLU A 115 6.63 -17.81 -8.17
C GLU A 115 6.33 -17.14 -6.83
N VAL A 116 5.06 -16.79 -6.59
CA VAL A 116 4.66 -15.95 -5.46
C VAL A 116 4.08 -16.78 -4.31
N THR A 117 4.64 -16.61 -3.11
CA THR A 117 4.08 -17.08 -1.84
C THR A 117 3.52 -15.89 -1.05
N GLY A 118 2.21 -15.88 -0.81
CA GLY A 118 1.56 -14.85 0.00
C GLY A 118 1.33 -15.30 1.45
N ILE A 119 1.63 -14.44 2.43
CA ILE A 119 1.35 -14.67 3.85
C ILE A 119 0.15 -13.83 4.27
N VAL A 120 -0.84 -14.47 4.90
CA VAL A 120 -2.03 -13.82 5.46
C VAL A 120 -2.16 -14.09 6.95
N GLY A 121 -2.56 -13.08 7.73
CA GLY A 121 -2.66 -13.28 9.19
C GLY A 121 -3.80 -14.19 9.67
N ARG A 122 -4.72 -14.59 8.79
CA ARG A 122 -5.81 -15.54 9.08
C ARG A 122 -6.22 -16.32 7.81
N PRO A 123 -6.56 -17.62 7.90
CA PRO A 123 -6.97 -18.42 6.74
C PRO A 123 -8.08 -17.80 5.89
N GLU A 124 -9.10 -17.21 6.54
CA GLU A 124 -10.25 -16.61 5.83
C GLU A 124 -9.84 -15.47 4.89
N ARG A 125 -8.70 -14.82 5.15
CA ARG A 125 -8.19 -13.70 4.33
C ARG A 125 -7.39 -14.17 3.11
N ALA A 126 -7.16 -15.48 2.96
CA ALA A 126 -6.52 -16.07 1.78
C ALA A 126 -7.40 -15.99 0.52
N ALA A 127 -8.71 -15.76 0.69
CA ALA A 127 -9.68 -15.75 -0.40
C ALA A 127 -9.25 -14.80 -1.54
N GLY A 128 -9.24 -15.35 -2.77
CA GLY A 128 -8.87 -14.67 -4.00
C GLY A 128 -7.36 -14.56 -4.28
N LEU A 129 -6.45 -14.84 -3.33
CA LEU A 129 -5.01 -14.62 -3.58
C LEU A 129 -4.42 -15.54 -4.67
N ARG A 130 -4.92 -16.78 -4.77
CA ARG A 130 -4.51 -17.69 -5.86
C ARG A 130 -4.98 -17.20 -7.23
N GLU A 131 -6.18 -16.65 -7.32
CA GLU A 131 -6.72 -16.05 -8.54
C GLU A 131 -5.92 -14.82 -8.98
N LEU A 132 -5.34 -14.10 -8.01
CA LEU A 132 -4.43 -12.98 -8.26
C LEU A 132 -3.00 -13.41 -8.67
N GLY A 133 -2.70 -14.71 -8.70
CA GLY A 133 -1.42 -15.23 -9.16
C GLY A 133 -0.48 -15.76 -8.06
N ALA A 134 -0.94 -15.86 -6.81
CA ALA A 134 -0.16 -16.53 -5.77
C ALA A 134 -0.08 -18.04 -6.04
N ALA A 135 1.14 -18.58 -6.15
CA ALA A 135 1.39 -20.02 -6.25
C ALA A 135 1.09 -20.74 -4.92
N ALA A 136 1.45 -20.11 -3.80
CA ALA A 136 1.16 -20.59 -2.45
C ALA A 136 0.59 -19.47 -1.56
N VAL A 137 -0.23 -19.87 -0.59
CA VAL A 137 -0.74 -18.98 0.46
C VAL A 137 -0.62 -19.68 1.79
N ILE A 138 0.06 -19.06 2.74
CA ILE A 138 0.32 -19.59 4.09
C ILE A 138 -0.10 -18.58 5.16
N THR A 139 -0.21 -19.04 6.42
CA THR A 139 -0.68 -18.19 7.52
C THR A 139 0.41 -17.64 8.43
N ASP A 140 1.51 -18.36 8.52
CA ASP A 140 2.69 -18.00 9.29
C ASP A 140 3.93 -18.05 8.39
N ILE A 141 4.85 -17.12 8.60
CA ILE A 141 6.13 -17.08 7.88
C ILE A 141 6.99 -18.32 8.17
N GLN A 142 6.82 -18.98 9.32
CA GLN A 142 7.50 -20.23 9.64
C GLN A 142 7.05 -21.41 8.76
N GLU A 143 5.90 -21.31 8.09
CA GLU A 143 5.42 -22.31 7.13
C GLU A 143 6.08 -22.14 5.74
N ALA A 144 6.86 -21.07 5.53
CA ALA A 144 7.50 -20.82 4.25
C ALA A 144 8.61 -21.84 3.99
N ASP A 145 8.56 -22.49 2.83
CA ASP A 145 9.53 -23.49 2.43
C ASP A 145 10.62 -22.90 1.49
N GLY A 146 11.88 -23.20 1.80
CA GLY A 146 13.06 -22.75 1.05
C GLY A 146 13.35 -21.25 1.14
N LEU A 147 14.21 -20.79 0.23
CA LEU A 147 14.70 -19.41 0.18
C LEU A 147 14.03 -18.57 -0.92
N PHE A 148 13.96 -17.27 -0.71
CA PHE A 148 13.25 -16.31 -1.58
C PHE A 148 14.19 -15.20 -2.07
N ASP A 149 14.19 -14.96 -3.38
CA ASP A 149 15.02 -13.93 -4.00
C ASP A 149 14.56 -12.50 -3.62
N LEU A 150 13.26 -12.33 -3.39
CA LEU A 150 12.66 -11.09 -2.96
C LEU A 150 11.64 -11.35 -1.85
N ILE A 151 11.73 -10.59 -0.77
CA ILE A 151 10.75 -10.59 0.31
C ILE A 151 10.17 -9.18 0.45
N LEU A 152 8.86 -9.05 0.31
CA LEU A 152 8.12 -7.81 0.57
C LEU A 152 7.54 -7.86 2.00
N GLU A 153 8.16 -7.10 2.89
CA GLU A 153 7.91 -7.11 4.33
C GLU A 153 7.12 -5.88 4.80
N SER A 154 5.98 -6.11 5.44
CA SER A 154 5.07 -5.08 5.97
C SER A 154 4.63 -5.30 7.41
N VAL A 155 5.08 -6.39 8.05
CA VAL A 155 4.59 -6.81 9.36
C VAL A 155 5.53 -6.35 10.46
N GLY A 156 6.85 -6.47 10.28
CA GLY A 156 7.84 -6.17 11.31
C GLY A 156 7.91 -7.24 12.41
N GLY A 157 8.58 -6.92 13.52
CA GLY A 157 8.74 -7.81 14.67
C GLY A 157 9.35 -9.17 14.31
N SER A 158 8.76 -10.25 14.82
CA SER A 158 9.20 -11.62 14.55
C SER A 158 9.11 -12.01 13.06
N SER A 159 8.18 -11.41 12.30
CA SER A 159 8.06 -11.64 10.84
C SER A 159 9.32 -11.17 10.11
N LEU A 160 9.76 -9.94 10.35
CA LEU A 160 10.97 -9.42 9.71
C LEU A 160 12.22 -10.18 10.17
N ALA A 161 12.30 -10.57 11.45
CA ALA A 161 13.40 -11.40 11.93
C ALA A 161 13.47 -12.78 11.24
N ALA A 162 12.31 -13.38 10.95
CA ALA A 162 12.22 -14.63 10.19
C ALA A 162 12.54 -14.43 8.71
N ALA A 163 12.11 -13.31 8.10
CA ALA A 163 12.40 -12.99 6.70
C ALA A 163 13.91 -12.96 6.41
N VAL A 164 14.73 -12.47 7.36
CA VAL A 164 16.20 -12.49 7.24
C VAL A 164 16.77 -13.91 7.06
N ARG A 165 16.10 -14.93 7.61
CA ARG A 165 16.52 -16.34 7.51
C ARG A 165 15.95 -17.04 6.27
N LEU A 166 15.05 -16.39 5.54
CA LEU A 166 14.36 -16.93 4.38
C LEU A 166 14.82 -16.27 3.08
N VAL A 167 15.60 -15.21 3.13
CA VAL A 167 16.11 -14.55 1.92
C VAL A 167 17.18 -15.42 1.25
N ALA A 168 17.19 -15.52 -0.07
CA ALA A 168 18.27 -16.20 -0.79
C ALA A 168 19.58 -15.41 -0.68
N PRO A 169 20.75 -16.03 -0.88
CA PRO A 169 21.98 -15.28 -1.16
C PRO A 169 21.76 -14.27 -2.28
N GLU A 170 22.32 -13.07 -2.13
CA GLU A 170 22.10 -11.90 -3.01
C GLU A 170 20.63 -11.43 -3.12
N GLY A 171 19.71 -12.04 -2.36
CA GLY A 171 18.31 -11.68 -2.32
C GLY A 171 18.06 -10.35 -1.62
N THR A 172 16.84 -9.84 -1.75
CA THR A 172 16.49 -8.52 -1.19
C THR A 172 15.22 -8.60 -0.35
N ILE A 173 15.27 -8.04 0.85
CA ILE A 173 14.12 -7.82 1.72
C ILE A 173 13.77 -6.34 1.62
N VAL A 174 12.59 -6.03 1.09
CA VAL A 174 12.06 -4.66 1.02
C VAL A 174 11.08 -4.46 2.17
N VAL A 175 11.43 -3.61 3.12
CA VAL A 175 10.59 -3.27 4.27
C VAL A 175 9.80 -2.02 3.95
N PHE A 176 8.48 -2.12 3.84
CA PHE A 176 7.59 -1.00 3.49
C PHE A 176 6.50 -0.73 4.54
N GLY A 177 6.53 -1.45 5.67
CA GLY A 177 5.63 -1.19 6.78
C GLY A 177 6.01 -1.97 8.05
N ASN A 178 5.43 -1.57 9.17
CA ASN A 178 5.51 -2.28 10.45
C ASN A 178 4.11 -2.34 11.05
N THR A 179 3.28 -3.27 10.56
CA THR A 179 1.89 -3.38 11.03
C THR A 179 1.73 -4.05 12.39
N SER A 180 2.76 -4.73 12.91
CA SER A 180 2.78 -5.19 14.31
C SER A 180 3.04 -4.02 15.28
N GLY A 181 3.87 -3.06 14.86
CA GLY A 181 4.34 -1.97 15.72
C GLY A 181 5.42 -2.40 16.71
N GLU A 182 5.93 -3.63 16.58
CA GLU A 182 6.97 -4.19 17.44
C GLU A 182 8.36 -3.88 16.89
N ASP A 183 9.32 -3.77 17.81
CA ASP A 183 10.73 -3.71 17.46
C ASP A 183 11.19 -5.04 16.84
N THR A 184 12.09 -4.96 15.85
CA THR A 184 12.66 -6.14 15.21
C THR A 184 14.09 -6.35 15.67
N THR A 185 14.34 -7.48 16.33
CA THR A 185 15.71 -7.89 16.71
C THR A 185 16.33 -8.73 15.60
N ILE A 186 17.35 -8.20 14.93
CA ILE A 186 18.14 -8.91 13.92
C ILE A 186 19.56 -9.07 14.45
N ASN A 187 20.05 -10.31 14.46
CA ASN A 187 21.43 -10.62 14.79
C ASN A 187 22.23 -10.83 13.49
N PHE A 188 23.47 -10.33 13.42
CA PHE A 188 24.38 -10.57 12.29
C PHE A 188 24.50 -12.06 11.91
N GLN A 189 24.45 -12.97 12.88
CA GLN A 189 24.48 -14.42 12.66
C GLN A 189 23.26 -14.93 11.88
N SER A 190 22.17 -14.16 11.83
CA SER A 190 20.98 -14.50 11.03
C SER A 190 21.24 -14.43 9.53
N PHE A 191 22.32 -13.78 9.09
CA PHE A 191 22.74 -13.73 7.68
C PHE A 191 23.70 -14.86 7.28
N VAL A 192 24.06 -15.77 8.19
CA VAL A 192 24.87 -16.95 7.85
C VAL A 192 24.06 -17.82 6.88
N GLY A 193 24.59 -18.02 5.66
CA GLY A 193 23.89 -18.71 4.57
C GLY A 193 23.13 -17.80 3.61
N HIS A 194 23.17 -16.48 3.83
CA HIS A 194 22.45 -15.46 3.06
C HIS A 194 23.41 -14.37 2.57
N GLN A 195 24.59 -14.77 2.10
CA GLN A 195 25.66 -13.85 1.70
C GLN A 195 25.15 -12.88 0.62
N GLY A 196 25.50 -11.60 0.77
CA GLY A 196 25.09 -10.52 -0.14
C GLY A 196 23.61 -10.11 -0.06
N ALA A 197 22.82 -10.75 0.81
CA ALA A 197 21.43 -10.35 0.99
C ALA A 197 21.30 -8.91 1.49
N ARG A 198 20.29 -8.20 1.00
CA ARG A 198 20.05 -6.78 1.29
C ARG A 198 18.77 -6.59 2.08
N LEU A 199 18.82 -5.72 3.08
CA LEU A 199 17.63 -5.21 3.78
C LEU A 199 17.44 -3.74 3.37
N THR A 200 16.37 -3.44 2.64
CA THR A 200 16.13 -2.13 2.02
C THR A 200 14.82 -1.53 2.53
N PRO A 201 14.84 -0.38 3.22
CA PRO A 201 13.62 0.33 3.57
C PRO A 201 13.01 0.98 2.32
N PHE A 202 11.68 0.94 2.21
CA PHE A 202 10.93 1.64 1.18
C PHE A 202 9.83 2.48 1.81
N PHE A 203 9.93 3.79 1.65
CA PHE A 203 8.92 4.75 2.09
C PHE A 203 8.43 5.48 0.85
N SER A 204 7.15 5.30 0.49
CA SER A 204 6.58 5.82 -0.77
C SER A 204 6.86 7.30 -1.03
N TYR A 205 6.97 8.12 0.02
CA TYR A 205 7.20 9.57 -0.09
C TYR A 205 8.68 9.99 -0.02
N LEU A 206 9.59 9.09 0.36
CA LEU A 206 11.02 9.38 0.53
C LEU A 206 11.92 8.59 -0.43
N SER A 207 11.37 7.55 -1.09
CA SER A 207 12.10 6.61 -1.93
C SER A 207 11.95 6.90 -3.42
N GLY A 208 11.98 8.17 -3.84
CA GLY A 208 11.86 8.59 -5.24
C GLY A 208 11.84 10.11 -5.41
N SER A 209 11.78 10.56 -6.67
CA SER A 209 11.50 11.97 -6.99
C SER A 209 10.01 12.16 -7.31
N PRO A 210 9.41 13.36 -7.11
CA PRO A 210 8.01 13.61 -7.49
C PRO A 210 7.67 13.22 -8.93
N ALA A 211 8.58 13.49 -9.87
CA ALA A 211 8.43 13.11 -11.27
C ALA A 211 8.29 11.60 -11.48
N SER A 212 8.93 10.78 -10.64
CA SER A 212 8.84 9.31 -10.74
C SER A 212 7.53 8.71 -10.23
N PHE A 213 6.70 9.45 -9.47
CA PHE A 213 5.45 8.89 -8.92
C PHE A 213 4.29 8.90 -9.92
N GLY A 214 4.10 10.01 -10.66
CA GLY A 214 3.06 10.06 -11.71
C GLY A 214 3.30 9.02 -12.81
N ILE A 215 4.59 8.81 -13.06
CA ILE A 215 5.17 7.76 -13.88
C ILE A 215 4.69 6.36 -13.46
N ASP A 216 4.90 5.98 -12.19
CA ASP A 216 4.50 4.68 -11.65
C ASP A 216 2.98 4.49 -11.71
N LEU A 217 2.23 5.54 -11.36
CA LEU A 217 0.78 5.53 -11.35
C LEU A 217 0.19 5.30 -12.75
N ALA A 218 0.69 6.01 -13.77
CA ALA A 218 0.26 5.84 -15.16
C ALA A 218 0.45 4.39 -15.64
N SER A 219 1.53 3.74 -15.21
CA SER A 219 1.77 2.32 -15.53
C SER A 219 0.75 1.39 -14.87
N LEU A 220 0.39 1.64 -13.61
CA LEU A 220 -0.63 0.86 -12.91
C LEU A 220 -2.00 1.04 -13.56
N VAL A 221 -2.36 2.28 -13.92
CA VAL A 221 -3.60 2.58 -14.65
C VAL A 221 -3.63 1.85 -15.99
N SER A 222 -2.55 1.89 -16.77
CA SER A 222 -2.48 1.15 -18.05
C SER A 222 -2.64 -0.36 -17.87
N LEU A 223 -2.10 -0.96 -16.80
CA LEU A 223 -2.31 -2.37 -16.50
C LEU A 223 -3.76 -2.68 -16.12
N ILE A 224 -4.43 -1.78 -15.40
CA ILE A 224 -5.85 -1.90 -15.06
C ILE A 224 -6.70 -1.82 -16.32
N GLU A 225 -6.47 -0.82 -17.19
CA GLU A 225 -7.16 -0.66 -18.47
C GLU A 225 -7.02 -1.88 -19.38
N LYS A 226 -5.83 -2.51 -19.39
CA LYS A 226 -5.55 -3.73 -20.15
C LYS A 226 -6.12 -5.00 -19.49
N GLY A 227 -6.83 -4.88 -18.37
CA GLY A 227 -7.37 -6.01 -17.61
C GLY A 227 -6.30 -6.92 -17.02
N LYS A 228 -5.05 -6.44 -16.90
CA LYS A 228 -3.93 -7.21 -16.34
C LYS A 228 -3.80 -7.02 -14.84
N LEU A 229 -4.30 -5.92 -14.30
CA LEU A 229 -4.28 -5.62 -12.88
C LEU A 229 -5.70 -5.33 -12.39
N ASN A 230 -6.10 -5.95 -11.28
CA ASN A 230 -7.39 -5.73 -10.65
C ASN A 230 -7.19 -4.89 -9.38
N PRO A 231 -7.85 -3.73 -9.24
CA PRO A 231 -7.71 -2.87 -8.08
C PRO A 231 -8.32 -3.43 -6.79
N GLN A 232 -9.14 -4.49 -6.89
CA GLN A 232 -9.69 -5.25 -5.76
C GLN A 232 -10.33 -4.32 -4.71
N ILE A 233 -11.30 -3.52 -5.16
CA ILE A 233 -12.08 -2.67 -4.27
C ILE A 233 -12.97 -3.58 -3.43
N GLY A 234 -12.70 -3.63 -2.13
CA GLY A 234 -13.35 -4.53 -1.18
C GLY A 234 -14.62 -3.95 -0.58
N LEU A 235 -14.73 -2.64 -0.55
CA LEU A 235 -15.88 -1.91 -0.04
C LEU A 235 -15.98 -0.56 -0.74
N GLU A 236 -17.15 -0.28 -1.28
CA GLU A 236 -17.52 1.03 -1.80
C GLU A 236 -18.72 1.56 -1.02
N GLU A 237 -18.59 2.74 -0.45
CA GLU A 237 -19.63 3.33 0.37
C GLU A 237 -19.72 4.85 0.17
N SER A 238 -20.86 5.43 0.55
CA SER A 238 -20.95 6.88 0.64
C SER A 238 -20.13 7.38 1.84
N TRP A 239 -19.45 8.52 1.68
CA TRP A 239 -18.71 9.13 2.78
C TRP A 239 -19.62 9.56 3.96
N PHE A 240 -20.93 9.65 3.78
CA PHE A 240 -21.87 9.86 4.90
C PHE A 240 -21.92 8.66 5.88
N ARG A 241 -21.36 7.50 5.49
CA ARG A 241 -21.23 6.28 6.33
C ARG A 241 -19.83 6.04 6.87
N LEU A 242 -18.96 7.05 6.85
CA LEU A 242 -17.56 6.97 7.28
C LEU A 242 -17.38 6.33 8.67
N GLY A 243 -18.20 6.71 9.66
CA GLY A 243 -18.06 6.22 11.03
C GLY A 243 -18.15 4.69 11.16
N GLN A 244 -19.07 4.06 10.44
CA GLN A 244 -19.24 2.59 10.43
C GLN A 244 -18.10 1.91 9.65
N THR A 245 -17.69 2.51 8.55
CA THR A 245 -16.69 1.94 7.64
C THR A 245 -15.26 2.01 8.21
N LEU A 246 -14.95 3.08 8.94
CA LEU A 246 -13.66 3.24 9.63
C LEU A 246 -13.43 2.14 10.67
N ALA A 247 -14.49 1.69 11.35
CA ALA A 247 -14.40 0.55 12.27
C ALA A 247 -14.04 -0.73 11.52
N ALA A 248 -14.68 -1.03 10.38
CA ALA A 248 -14.36 -2.21 9.57
C ALA A 248 -12.91 -2.19 9.06
N LEU A 249 -12.38 -1.02 8.68
CA LEU A 249 -10.98 -0.86 8.27
C LEU A 249 -10.01 -1.08 9.44
N ARG A 250 -10.30 -0.50 10.61
CA ARG A 250 -9.53 -0.68 11.85
C ARG A 250 -9.52 -2.15 12.29
N ASP A 251 -10.68 -2.79 12.26
CA ASP A 251 -10.92 -4.13 12.79
C ASP A 251 -10.60 -5.23 11.76
N ARG A 252 -10.01 -4.84 10.61
CA ARG A 252 -9.45 -5.70 9.56
C ARG A 252 -10.47 -6.61 8.87
N GLN A 253 -11.70 -6.13 8.72
CA GLN A 253 -12.82 -6.89 8.14
C GLN A 253 -12.93 -6.77 6.62
N VAL A 254 -12.23 -5.80 6.01
CA VAL A 254 -12.26 -5.60 4.55
C VAL A 254 -11.05 -6.26 3.88
N ASN A 255 -11.31 -6.96 2.78
CA ASN A 255 -10.29 -7.49 1.88
C ASN A 255 -10.08 -6.50 0.72
N GLY A 256 -8.85 -6.03 0.50
CA GLY A 256 -8.58 -5.03 -0.54
C GLY A 256 -8.79 -3.59 -0.07
N LYS A 257 -9.18 -2.70 -1.00
CA LYS A 257 -9.27 -1.24 -0.77
C LYS A 257 -10.69 -0.80 -0.41
N VAL A 258 -10.80 0.18 0.50
CA VAL A 258 -12.06 0.86 0.84
C VAL A 258 -12.12 2.15 0.05
N VAL A 259 -13.19 2.39 -0.71
CA VAL A 259 -13.39 3.61 -1.50
C VAL A 259 -14.66 4.31 -1.03
N PHE A 260 -14.57 5.61 -0.85
CA PHE A 260 -15.69 6.46 -0.48
C PHE A 260 -16.09 7.35 -1.65
N HIS A 261 -17.38 7.42 -1.93
CA HIS A 261 -17.99 8.32 -2.91
C HIS A 261 -18.43 9.62 -2.23
N THR A 262 -18.12 10.77 -2.84
CA THR A 262 -18.48 12.10 -2.33
C THR A 262 -19.86 12.58 -2.80
N ALA A 263 -20.44 11.92 -3.81
CA ALA A 263 -21.79 12.13 -4.32
C ALA A 263 -22.82 11.22 -3.64
#